data_AF-A0A1S8FKM3-F1
#
_entry.id   AF-A0A1S8FKM3-F1
#
_cell.length_a   1.000
_cell.length_b   1.000
_cell.length_c   1.000
_cell.angle_alpha   90.00
_cell.angle_beta   90.00
_cell.angle_gamma   90.00
#
_symmetry.space_group_name_H-M   'P 1'
#
loop_
_entity.id
_entity.type
_entity.pdbx_description
1 polymer ?
#
loop_
_entity_poly.entity_id
_entity_poly.type
_entity_poly.pdbx_seq_one_letter_code
_entity_poly.pdbx_strand_id
1 'polypeptide(L)'
;MEFVVLLVLLVLLALLGLLGWRAYRVSRRKAAPPSPRRAPVGDTSSSTLDDSAYRVSYAPPEFEWSGTVTGSLPVKILTYKQYECLEDARYGFKIVGVPPTERKQPQPYKTRAHGLKTVASLEKHGFLAKDPEGGFVITDLGLNALEVCSVRY
;
A
#
# COMPACT_ATOMS: atom_id res chain seq x y z
N MET A 1 42.34 -34.81 14.82
CA MET A 1 40.97 -35.34 14.72
C MET A 1 39.92 -34.26 14.97
N GLU A 2 40.05 -33.45 16.02
CA GLU A 2 39.06 -32.42 16.39
C GLU A 2 38.87 -31.31 15.34
N PHE A 3 39.95 -30.84 14.70
CA PHE A 3 39.86 -29.85 13.62
C PHE A 3 39.10 -30.35 12.39
N VAL A 4 39.21 -31.64 12.07
CA VAL A 4 38.47 -32.25 10.95
C VAL A 4 36.98 -32.35 11.29
N VAL A 5 36.66 -32.70 12.54
CA VAL A 5 35.26 -32.76 13.03
C VAL A 5 34.61 -31.38 13.00
N LEU A 6 35.30 -30.33 13.45
CA LEU A 6 34.80 -28.95 13.42
C LEU A 6 34.56 -28.46 11.99
N LEU A 7 35.46 -28.79 11.06
CA LEU A 7 35.33 -28.38 9.66
C LEU A 7 34.16 -29.09 8.98
N VAL A 8 33.96 -30.39 9.23
CA VAL A 8 32.80 -31.15 8.74
C VAL A 8 31.49 -30.59 9.31
N LEU A 9 31.46 -30.22 10.59
CA LEU A 9 30.28 -29.66 11.24
C LEU A 9 29.91 -28.27 10.69
N LEU A 10 30.91 -27.43 10.42
CA LEU A 10 30.71 -26.12 9.76
C LEU A 10 30.15 -26.28 8.34
N VAL A 11 30.67 -27.24 7.57
CA VAL A 11 30.18 -27.51 6.22
C VAL A 11 28.74 -28.02 6.25
N LEU A 12 28.38 -28.89 7.20
CA LEU A 12 27.01 -29.37 7.38
C LEU A 12 26.04 -28.23 7.72
N LEU A 13 26.42 -27.34 8.64
CA LEU A 13 25.59 -26.18 9.01
C LEU A 13 25.43 -25.21 7.84
N ALA A 14 26.48 -24.98 7.05
CA ALA A 14 26.40 -24.15 5.86
C ALA A 14 25.48 -24.75 4.77
N LEU A 15 25.54 -26.07 4.57
CA LEU A 15 24.66 -26.78 3.63
C LEU A 15 23.19 -26.72 4.07
N LEU A 16 22.92 -26.92 5.37
CA LEU A 16 21.57 -26.79 5.93
C LEU A 16 21.02 -25.36 5.79
N GLY A 17 21.85 -24.35 6.05
CA GLY A 17 21.49 -22.94 5.84
C GLY A 17 21.14 -22.62 4.39
N LEU A 18 21.94 -23.12 3.43
CA LEU A 18 21.70 -22.94 2.00
C LEU A 18 20.42 -23.65 1.52
N LEU A 19 20.16 -24.86 2.02
CA LEU A 19 18.94 -25.61 1.72
C LEU A 19 17.69 -24.90 2.27
N GLY A 20 17.75 -24.43 3.53
CA GLY A 20 16.67 -23.65 4.14
C GLY A 20 16.40 -22.34 3.40
N TRP A 21 17.45 -21.63 2.99
CA TRP A 21 17.34 -20.39 2.23
C TRP A 21 16.74 -20.60 0.83
N ARG A 22 17.12 -21.69 0.15
CA ARG A 22 16.53 -22.04 -1.15
C ARG A 22 15.05 -22.42 -1.02
N ALA A 23 14.68 -23.20 0.00
CA ALA A 23 13.28 -23.53 0.26
C ALA A 23 12.45 -22.28 0.57
N TYR A 24 12.97 -21.36 1.38
CA TYR A 24 12.33 -20.09 1.71
C TYR A 24 12.10 -19.18 0.48
N ARG A 25 13.08 -19.12 -0.44
CA ARG A 25 12.91 -18.38 -1.69
C ARG A 25 11.89 -19.02 -2.63
N VAL A 26 11.84 -20.35 -2.70
CA VAL A 26 10.88 -21.07 -3.55
C VAL A 26 9.45 -20.94 -3.01
N SER A 27 9.26 -20.99 -1.69
CA SER A 27 7.93 -20.80 -1.09
C SER A 27 7.41 -19.37 -1.29
N ARG A 28 8.27 -18.35 -1.19
CA ARG A 28 7.89 -16.97 -1.56
C ARG A 28 7.52 -16.79 -3.03
N ARG A 29 8.12 -17.56 -3.96
CA ARG A 29 7.76 -17.53 -5.39
C ARG A 29 6.46 -18.26 -5.71
N LYS A 30 6.08 -19.27 -4.93
CA LYS A 30 4.79 -19.97 -5.07
C LYS A 30 3.61 -19.21 -4.47
N ALA A 31 3.85 -18.12 -3.74
CA ALA A 31 2.82 -17.20 -3.25
C ALA A 31 2.49 -16.07 -4.25
N ALA A 32 2.82 -16.25 -5.54
CA ALA A 32 2.32 -15.40 -6.62
C ALA A 32 1.00 -16.00 -7.16
N PRO A 33 -0.09 -15.21 -7.27
CA PRO A 33 -1.35 -15.70 -7.83
C PRO A 33 -1.18 -16.05 -9.32
N PRO A 34 -1.94 -17.03 -9.85
CA PRO A 34 -1.83 -17.44 -11.25
C PRO A 34 -2.31 -16.33 -12.18
N SER A 35 -1.42 -15.88 -13.07
CA SER A 35 -1.77 -15.00 -14.19
C SER A 35 -2.25 -15.86 -15.37
N PRO A 36 -3.45 -15.63 -15.93
CA PRO A 36 -3.95 -16.42 -17.05
C PRO A 36 -3.32 -15.98 -18.37
N ARG A 37 -2.99 -17.00 -19.15
CA ARG A 37 -2.35 -16.98 -20.46
C ARG A 37 -3.33 -16.53 -21.56
N ARG A 38 -2.99 -15.42 -22.23
CA ARG A 38 -3.04 -15.15 -23.68
C ARG A 38 -4.38 -15.36 -24.44
N ALA A 39 -5.00 -14.27 -24.87
CA ALA A 39 -5.86 -14.21 -26.05
C ALA A 39 -5.03 -14.04 -27.34
N PRO A 40 -5.48 -14.53 -28.50
CA PRO A 40 -4.94 -14.14 -29.80
C PRO A 40 -5.90 -13.21 -30.58
N VAL A 41 -5.27 -12.15 -31.14
CA VAL A 41 -5.47 -11.54 -32.47
C VAL A 41 -6.63 -10.54 -32.71
N GLY A 42 -6.22 -9.38 -33.26
CA GLY A 42 -6.98 -8.42 -34.06
C GLY A 42 -7.28 -7.11 -33.31
N ASP A 43 -7.00 -5.89 -33.79
CA ASP A 43 -6.33 -5.39 -34.98
C ASP A 43 -5.93 -3.92 -34.73
N THR A 44 -4.79 -3.55 -35.31
CA THR A 44 -4.30 -2.26 -35.81
C THR A 44 -5.16 -0.99 -35.64
N SER A 45 -4.61 0.04 -35.00
CA SER A 45 -4.50 1.46 -35.46
C SER A 45 -4.05 2.34 -34.29
N SER A 46 -2.75 2.68 -34.25
CA SER A 46 -2.19 3.97 -34.67
C SER A 46 -2.57 5.15 -33.78
N SER A 47 -1.53 5.73 -33.18
CA SER A 47 -1.47 6.95 -32.39
C SER A 47 -2.35 8.11 -32.89
N THR A 48 -3.12 8.68 -31.97
CA THR A 48 -3.28 10.13 -31.82
C THR A 48 -3.50 10.41 -30.33
N LEU A 49 -2.50 11.02 -29.70
CA LEU A 49 -2.67 11.77 -28.46
C LEU A 49 -3.61 12.94 -28.80
N ASP A 50 -4.84 12.88 -28.35
CA ASP A 50 -5.75 14.02 -28.34
C ASP A 50 -6.49 14.04 -26.99
N ASP A 51 -5.94 14.86 -26.10
CA ASP A 51 -6.66 15.74 -25.17
C ASP A 51 -8.02 15.25 -24.63
N SER A 52 -8.08 14.08 -23.98
CA SER A 52 -9.26 13.70 -23.20
C SER A 52 -9.08 14.16 -21.76
N ALA A 53 -9.48 15.40 -21.50
CA ALA A 53 -9.73 15.97 -20.19
C ALA A 53 -10.23 14.90 -19.21
N TYR A 54 -9.58 14.79 -18.04
CA TYR A 54 -10.12 14.08 -16.90
C TYR A 54 -11.50 14.68 -16.60
N ARG A 55 -12.55 14.03 -17.10
CA ARG A 55 -13.92 14.46 -16.89
C ARG A 55 -14.33 13.98 -15.50
N VAL A 56 -13.98 14.77 -14.49
CA VAL A 56 -14.41 14.57 -13.11
C VAL A 56 -15.92 14.80 -13.08
N SER A 57 -16.68 13.70 -13.12
CA SER A 57 -18.13 13.73 -12.96
C SER A 57 -18.45 13.89 -11.48
N TYR A 58 -18.79 15.10 -11.07
CA TYR A 58 -19.38 15.37 -9.76
C TYR A 58 -20.78 14.75 -9.74
N ALA A 59 -20.91 13.56 -9.14
CA ALA A 59 -22.21 13.00 -8.80
C ALA A 59 -22.48 13.33 -7.33
N PRO A 60 -23.52 14.13 -7.03
CA PRO A 60 -23.98 14.32 -5.66
C PRO A 60 -24.26 12.97 -4.99
N PRO A 61 -24.04 12.85 -3.66
CA PRO A 61 -24.14 11.59 -2.94
C PRO A 61 -25.53 10.96 -2.91
N GLU A 62 -26.57 11.64 -3.43
CA GLU A 62 -27.96 11.18 -3.47
C GLU A 62 -28.29 10.28 -4.67
N PHE A 63 -27.33 10.02 -5.58
CA PHE A 63 -27.58 9.22 -6.79
C PHE A 63 -26.93 7.83 -6.71
N GLU A 64 -27.75 6.79 -6.53
CA GLU A 64 -27.35 5.40 -6.73
C GLU A 64 -27.23 5.11 -8.23
N TRP A 65 -26.01 4.90 -8.71
CA TRP A 65 -25.80 4.52 -10.11
C TRP A 65 -25.93 3.00 -10.26
N SER A 66 -26.93 2.57 -11.02
CA SER A 66 -27.06 1.22 -11.58
C SER A 66 -26.02 1.03 -12.70
N GLY A 67 -24.76 0.89 -12.30
CA GLY A 67 -23.65 0.64 -13.22
C GLY A 67 -22.69 -0.36 -12.58
N THR A 68 -22.72 -1.59 -13.07
CA THR A 68 -21.79 -2.66 -12.70
C THR A 68 -20.35 -2.25 -13.02
N VAL A 69 -19.64 -1.70 -12.04
CA VAL A 69 -18.18 -1.51 -12.10
C VAL A 69 -17.54 -2.69 -11.37
N THR A 70 -17.08 -3.67 -12.14
CA THR A 70 -16.18 -4.71 -11.69
C THR A 70 -14.81 -4.11 -11.40
N GLY A 71 -14.54 -3.83 -10.13
CA GLY A 71 -13.26 -3.32 -9.62
C GLY A 71 -13.50 -2.59 -8.30
N SER A 72 -13.05 -3.16 -7.19
CA SER A 72 -13.35 -2.66 -5.84
C SER A 72 -12.94 -1.20 -5.65
N LEU A 73 -13.90 -0.29 -5.47
CA LEU A 73 -13.64 1.05 -4.96
C LEU A 73 -14.70 1.48 -3.95
N PRO A 74 -14.64 1.02 -2.68
CA PRO A 74 -15.61 1.42 -1.67
C PRO A 74 -14.93 2.25 -0.57
N VAL A 75 -14.31 3.37 -0.92
CA VAL A 75 -14.07 4.44 0.07
C VAL A 75 -14.48 5.76 -0.57
N LYS A 76 -15.76 5.90 -0.94
CA LYS A 76 -16.35 7.19 -1.30
C LYS A 76 -16.43 8.15 -0.11
N ILE A 77 -16.25 7.63 1.10
CA ILE A 77 -16.40 8.34 2.37
C ILE A 77 -15.14 8.10 3.21
N LEU A 78 -14.40 9.16 3.51
CA LEU A 78 -13.35 9.15 4.53
C LEU A 78 -13.98 9.48 5.88
N THR A 79 -13.58 8.77 6.93
CA THR A 79 -13.87 9.24 8.30
C THR A 79 -13.06 10.51 8.58
N TYR A 80 -13.56 11.37 9.47
CA TYR A 80 -12.83 12.57 9.90
C TYR A 80 -11.36 12.28 10.28
N LYS A 81 -11.10 11.16 10.98
CA LYS A 81 -9.74 10.79 11.38
C LYS A 81 -8.85 10.30 10.24
N GLN A 82 -9.42 9.70 9.20
CA GLN A 82 -8.70 9.35 7.98
C GLN A 82 -8.37 10.59 7.16
N TYR A 83 -9.33 11.51 7.04
CA TYR A 83 -9.13 12.81 6.37
C TYR A 83 -8.03 13.63 7.06
N GLU A 84 -8.09 13.80 8.39
CA GLU A 84 -7.07 14.50 9.19
C GLU A 84 -5.66 13.90 8.98
N CYS A 85 -5.57 12.57 8.92
CA CYS A 85 -4.33 11.86 8.67
C CYS A 85 -3.76 12.10 7.26
N LEU A 86 -4.62 12.17 6.23
CA LEU A 86 -4.19 12.46 4.88
C LEU A 86 -3.84 13.94 4.68
N GLU A 87 -4.55 14.86 5.33
CA GLU A 87 -4.20 16.29 5.34
C GLU A 87 -2.83 16.54 5.96
N ASP A 88 -2.53 15.96 7.12
CA ASP A 88 -1.20 16.05 7.73
C ASP A 88 -0.12 15.50 6.78
N ALA A 89 -0.40 14.38 6.11
CA ALA A 89 0.52 13.81 5.14
C ALA A 89 0.71 14.72 3.89
N ARG A 90 -0.34 15.41 3.44
CA ARG A 90 -0.29 16.40 2.35
C ARG A 90 0.62 17.58 2.68
N TYR A 91 0.67 18.01 3.94
CA TYR A 91 1.61 19.05 4.41
C TYR A 91 3.05 18.54 4.56
N GLY A 92 3.34 17.29 4.16
CA GLY A 92 4.67 16.71 4.22
C GLY A 92 5.05 16.21 5.62
N PHE A 93 4.09 16.00 6.52
CA PHE A 93 4.35 15.31 7.77
C PHE A 93 4.49 13.80 7.51
N LYS A 94 5.46 13.21 8.18
CA LYS A 94 5.65 11.76 8.23
C LYS A 94 4.61 11.16 9.18
N ILE A 95 3.80 10.24 8.67
CA ILE A 95 2.70 9.66 9.44
C ILE A 95 3.17 8.42 10.19
N VAL A 96 2.82 8.33 11.47
CA VAL A 96 3.13 7.16 12.31
C VAL A 96 1.84 6.63 12.96
N GLY A 97 1.62 5.32 12.88
CA GLY A 97 0.52 4.66 13.57
C GLY A 97 0.88 4.36 15.02
N VAL A 98 0.24 5.02 15.97
CA VAL A 98 0.46 4.78 17.41
C VAL A 98 -0.78 4.22 18.12
N PRO A 99 -0.59 3.38 19.14
CA PRO A 99 -1.68 2.98 20.01
C PRO A 99 -2.17 4.18 20.85
N PRO A 100 -3.41 4.15 21.37
CA PRO A 100 -3.97 5.24 22.16
C PRO A 100 -3.12 5.64 23.38
N THR A 101 -2.39 4.69 23.96
CA THR A 101 -1.51 4.86 25.12
C THR A 101 -0.30 5.76 24.84
N GLU A 102 0.15 5.83 23.59
CA GLU A 102 1.38 6.52 23.20
C GLU A 102 1.12 7.85 22.48
N ARG A 103 -0.14 8.22 22.24
CA ARG A 103 -0.52 9.43 21.49
C ARG A 103 0.01 10.74 22.07
N LYS A 104 0.23 10.80 23.38
CA LYS A 104 0.67 12.02 24.08
C LYS A 104 2.19 12.16 24.14
N GLN A 105 2.94 11.19 23.62
CA GLN A 105 4.39 11.27 23.62
C GLN A 105 4.85 12.36 22.63
N PRO A 106 5.92 13.10 22.96
CA PRO A 106 6.49 14.07 22.05
C PRO A 106 6.96 13.37 20.77
N GLN A 107 6.62 13.95 19.63
CA GLN A 107 6.95 13.37 18.32
C GLN A 107 8.16 14.07 17.72
N PRO A 108 9.00 13.33 16.96
CA PRO A 108 10.13 13.92 16.26
C PRO A 108 9.68 14.97 15.25
N TYR A 109 10.60 15.87 14.87
CA TYR A 109 10.33 16.95 13.93
C TYR A 109 9.68 16.44 12.64
N LYS A 110 8.65 17.16 12.15
CA LYS A 110 7.85 16.80 10.97
C LYS A 110 7.23 15.40 11.01
N THR A 111 6.92 14.89 12.19
CA THR A 111 6.19 13.62 12.34
C THR A 111 4.84 13.86 13.01
N ARG A 112 3.80 13.17 12.51
CA ARG A 112 2.44 13.20 13.07
C ARG A 112 1.95 11.79 13.35
N ALA A 113 1.56 11.54 14.59
CA ALA A 113 1.06 10.26 15.03
C ALA A 113 -0.47 10.23 15.00
N HIS A 114 -0.99 9.25 14.27
CA HIS A 114 -2.42 8.96 14.18
C HIS A 114 -2.72 7.59 14.77
N GLY A 115 -4.01 7.27 14.92
CA GLY A 115 -4.41 5.96 15.44
C GLY A 115 -3.91 4.83 14.54
N LEU A 116 -3.35 3.79 15.14
CA LEU A 116 -2.83 2.61 14.43
C LEU A 116 -3.85 2.01 13.46
N LYS A 117 -5.13 1.92 13.84
CA LYS A 117 -6.22 1.44 12.98
C LYS A 117 -6.45 2.34 11.76
N THR A 118 -6.36 3.65 11.95
CA THR A 118 -6.53 4.65 10.88
C THR A 118 -5.42 4.52 9.85
N VAL A 119 -4.17 4.50 10.32
CA VAL A 119 -3.00 4.39 9.44
C VAL A 119 -3.00 3.06 8.69
N ALA A 120 -3.25 1.94 9.38
CA ALA A 120 -3.33 0.63 8.75
C ALA A 120 -4.47 0.52 7.72
N SER A 121 -5.60 1.19 7.96
CA SER A 121 -6.70 1.26 6.99
C SER A 121 -6.28 2.03 5.75
N LEU A 122 -5.67 3.21 5.90
CA LEU A 122 -5.22 4.03 4.78
C LEU A 122 -4.11 3.35 3.96
N GLU A 123 -3.16 2.67 4.62
CA GLU A 123 -2.14 1.84 3.98
C GLU A 123 -2.79 0.70 3.17
N LYS A 124 -3.72 -0.04 3.78
CA LYS A 124 -4.42 -1.16 3.12
C LYS A 124 -5.14 -0.71 1.83
N HIS A 125 -5.66 0.51 1.80
CA HIS A 125 -6.33 1.09 0.64
C HIS A 125 -5.39 1.80 -0.34
N GLY A 126 -4.08 1.81 -0.07
CA GLY A 126 -3.07 2.40 -0.94
C GLY A 126 -3.00 3.94 -0.88
N PHE A 127 -3.67 4.58 0.08
CA PHE A 127 -3.61 6.03 0.28
C PHE A 127 -2.32 6.47 0.98
N LEU A 128 -1.74 5.56 1.76
CA LEU A 128 -0.42 5.72 2.38
C LEU A 128 0.50 4.60 1.92
N ALA A 129 1.77 4.93 1.73
CA ALA A 129 2.84 3.97 1.45
C ALA A 129 3.89 4.03 2.56
N LYS A 130 4.56 2.90 2.81
CA LYS A 130 5.68 2.86 3.76
C LYS A 130 6.85 3.62 3.19
N ASP A 131 7.40 4.53 3.99
CA ASP A 131 8.64 5.22 3.68
C ASP A 131 9.83 4.35 4.09
N PRO A 132 10.89 4.20 3.25
CA PRO A 132 12.11 3.48 3.60
C PRO A 132 12.75 3.94 4.91
N GLU A 133 12.58 5.21 5.28
CA GLU A 133 13.06 5.75 6.55
C GLU A 133 12.12 5.47 7.74
N GLY A 134 11.16 4.56 7.58
CA GLY A 134 10.11 4.24 8.56
C GLY A 134 8.85 5.08 8.39
N GLY A 135 7.76 4.76 9.09
CA GLY A 135 6.50 5.52 8.98
C GLY A 135 5.84 5.43 7.60
N PHE A 136 4.97 6.40 7.32
CA PHE A 136 4.12 6.43 6.14
C PHE A 136 4.10 7.81 5.47
N VAL A 137 4.03 7.79 4.14
CA VAL A 137 3.90 8.97 3.27
C VAL A 137 2.66 8.83 2.40
N ILE A 138 2.08 9.96 2.02
CA ILE A 138 0.91 9.99 1.13
C ILE A 138 1.28 9.56 -0.29
N THR A 139 0.40 8.81 -0.93
CA THR A 139 0.51 8.43 -2.34
C THR A 139 -0.32 9.37 -3.22
N ASP A 140 -0.10 9.33 -4.53
CA ASP A 140 -0.95 10.05 -5.50
C ASP A 140 -2.44 9.67 -5.35
N LEU A 141 -2.71 8.39 -5.04
CA LEU A 141 -4.06 7.92 -4.76
C LEU A 141 -4.64 8.57 -3.49
N GLY A 142 -3.83 8.73 -2.45
CA GLY A 142 -4.21 9.43 -1.22
C GLY A 142 -4.46 10.93 -1.42
N LEU A 143 -3.66 11.57 -2.27
CA LEU A 143 -3.87 12.98 -2.65
C LEU A 143 -5.19 13.15 -3.41
N ASN A 144 -5.46 12.30 -4.41
CA ASN A 144 -6.72 12.31 -5.14
C ASN A 144 -7.92 12.01 -4.24
N ALA A 145 -7.75 11.16 -3.21
CA ALA A 145 -8.81 10.85 -2.27
C ALA A 145 -9.25 12.08 -1.46
N LEU A 146 -8.35 13.03 -1.16
CA LEU A 146 -8.72 14.28 -0.47
C LEU A 146 -9.62 15.18 -1.32
N GLU A 147 -9.52 15.10 -2.64
CA GLU A 147 -10.31 15.92 -3.57
C GLU A 147 -11.66 15.28 -3.91
N VAL A 148 -11.71 13.95 -3.98
CA VAL A 148 -12.85 13.20 -4.53
C VAL A 148 -13.72 12.57 -3.44
N CYS A 149 -13.18 12.22 -2.27
CA CYS A 149 -13.95 11.57 -1.21
C CYS A 149 -14.71 12.58 -0.36
N SER A 150 -15.93 12.23 0.05
CA SER A 150 -16.65 12.99 1.07
C SER A 150 -16.14 12.66 2.47
N VAL A 151 -16.26 13.60 3.40
CA VAL A 151 -15.85 13.41 4.80
C VAL A 151 -17.07 13.20 5.68
N ARG A 152 -17.06 12.09 6.44
CA ARG A 152 -18.05 11.83 7.50
C ARG A 152 -17.51 12.33 8.84
N TYR A 153 -18.22 13.31 9.40
CA TYR A 153 -18.00 13.89 10.73
C TYR A 153 -18.65 13.07 11.84
#